data_AF-A0A343JAS8-F1
#
_entry.id   AF-A0A343JAS8-F1
#
_cell.length_a   1.000
_cell.length_b   1.000
_cell.length_c   1.000
_cell.angle_alpha   90.00
_cell.angle_beta   90.00
_cell.angle_gamma   90.00
#
_symmetry.space_group_name_H-M   'P 1'
#
loop_
_entity.id
_entity.type
_entity.pdbx_description
1 polymer ?
#
loop_
_entity_poly.entity_id
_entity_poly.type
_entity_poly.pdbx_seq_one_letter_code
_entity_poly.pdbx_strand_id
1 'polypeptide(L)'
;MGFLKFIKELIRNNDIDEEELIEEDYIAEEDILEKDEEGTTIQTKEIKEEIENIESIEIINKSLEKNLSDEEIDELILKEIYEVISSYDDFEKVKISARKAAINIGTKYIDYLPNYLNLKISRLPVFREKYTEPEEWKLVVENTVLMIIYNYKEYGVPLLQKIGQKNNNLYIKVTNLLCKLANENIKTDEIIDSIMENIMAFNDETKISILGCMSQIKGNNKAIGLIQHFYKSFIKKGDADKSLKVLKYLINAAERFTQGHLQFLKDLALGSKTINLEKITVLEENEPKLITLNNINEDLKVDAAITYYMLDNSDKEINNTLYYLRDYSLDKSLREKINKILTK
;
A
#
# COMPACT_ATOMS: atom_id res chain seq x y z
N MET A 1 -10.93 -14.77 -29.48
CA MET A 1 -11.42 -16.14 -29.17
C MET A 1 -12.57 -15.99 -28.20
N GLY A 2 -13.62 -16.82 -28.26
CA GLY A 2 -14.77 -16.69 -27.34
C GLY A 2 -14.42 -17.11 -25.91
N PHE A 3 -15.06 -16.49 -24.92
CA PHE A 3 -14.79 -16.69 -23.49
C PHE A 3 -14.87 -18.15 -23.04
N LEU A 4 -15.87 -18.90 -23.49
CA LEU A 4 -16.01 -20.34 -23.18
C LEU A 4 -14.83 -21.19 -23.69
N LYS A 5 -14.18 -20.80 -24.80
CA LYS A 5 -12.98 -21.48 -25.29
C LYS A 5 -11.77 -21.13 -24.42
N PHE A 6 -11.66 -19.88 -23.97
CA PHE A 6 -10.62 -19.44 -23.03
C PHE A 6 -10.74 -20.16 -21.67
N ILE A 7 -11.95 -20.30 -21.10
CA ILE A 7 -12.16 -21.07 -19.86
C ILE A 7 -11.77 -22.54 -20.05
N LYS A 8 -12.15 -23.17 -21.18
CA LYS A 8 -11.73 -24.54 -21.50
C LYS A 8 -10.22 -24.67 -21.67
N GLU A 9 -9.55 -23.69 -22.28
CA GLU A 9 -8.08 -23.69 -22.41
C GLU A 9 -7.38 -23.44 -21.06
N LEU A 10 -7.96 -22.67 -20.14
CA LEU A 10 -7.48 -22.54 -18.75
C LEU A 10 -7.60 -23.87 -17.99
N ILE A 11 -8.76 -24.52 -18.03
CA ILE A 11 -9.02 -25.80 -17.33
C ILE A 11 -8.08 -26.90 -17.87
N ARG A 12 -8.08 -27.09 -19.19
CA ARG A 12 -7.32 -28.17 -19.86
C ARG A 12 -5.80 -27.97 -19.86
N ASN A 13 -5.30 -26.78 -19.49
CA ASN A 13 -3.86 -26.56 -19.33
C ASN A 13 -3.37 -26.84 -17.89
N ASN A 14 -4.25 -27.25 -16.98
CA ASN A 14 -3.94 -27.59 -15.59
C ASN A 14 -4.43 -29.01 -15.21
N ASP A 15 -4.68 -29.88 -16.21
CA ASP A 15 -5.07 -31.29 -16.05
C ASP A 15 -6.29 -31.56 -15.11
N ILE A 16 -7.24 -30.63 -15.05
CA ILE A 16 -8.51 -30.79 -14.32
C ILE A 16 -9.58 -31.42 -15.22
N ASP A 17 -10.26 -32.46 -14.74
CA ASP A 17 -11.32 -33.19 -15.46
C ASP A 17 -12.53 -32.30 -15.80
N GLU A 18 -13.10 -32.47 -17.00
CA GLU A 18 -14.15 -31.56 -17.53
C GLU A 18 -15.54 -31.71 -16.86
N GLU A 19 -15.75 -32.70 -15.98
CA GLU A 19 -17.09 -33.02 -15.43
C GLU A 19 -17.50 -32.23 -14.16
N GLU A 20 -16.59 -31.54 -13.45
CA GLU A 20 -16.90 -30.87 -12.16
C GLU A 20 -17.58 -29.49 -12.27
N LEU A 21 -18.62 -29.42 -13.12
CA LEU A 21 -19.45 -28.24 -13.36
C LEU A 21 -20.81 -28.34 -12.66
N ILE A 22 -20.93 -27.61 -11.54
CA ILE A 22 -22.11 -27.39 -10.68
C ILE A 22 -22.37 -28.47 -9.61
N GLU A 23 -21.95 -28.20 -8.37
CA GLU A 23 -22.76 -28.38 -7.14
C GLU A 23 -22.13 -27.61 -5.94
N GLU A 24 -22.72 -27.70 -4.73
CA GLU A 24 -22.48 -26.82 -3.56
C GLU A 24 -21.54 -27.42 -2.48
N ASP A 25 -21.07 -26.59 -1.53
CA ASP A 25 -19.96 -26.90 -0.58
C ASP A 25 -20.21 -28.09 0.38
N TYR A 26 -19.22 -28.99 0.57
CA TYR A 26 -18.92 -29.75 1.82
C TYR A 26 -17.43 -30.23 1.85
N ILE A 27 -16.96 -30.84 2.96
CA ILE A 27 -15.54 -30.86 3.41
C ILE A 27 -15.01 -32.29 3.76
N ALA A 28 -13.77 -32.68 3.38
CA ALA A 28 -12.77 -33.41 4.23
C ALA A 28 -11.42 -33.84 3.55
N GLU A 29 -10.29 -33.47 4.17
CA GLU A 29 -9.01 -34.21 4.47
C GLU A 29 -8.04 -34.83 3.40
N GLU A 30 -6.78 -34.30 3.39
CA GLU A 30 -5.42 -34.94 3.27
C GLU A 30 -4.99 -35.70 1.96
N ASP A 31 -3.71 -35.77 1.49
CA ASP A 31 -2.38 -35.42 2.07
C ASP A 31 -1.19 -35.16 1.05
N ILE A 32 -0.19 -34.35 1.48
CA ILE A 32 1.21 -33.96 1.03
C ILE A 32 1.94 -34.49 -0.27
N LEU A 33 2.66 -33.60 -1.03
CA LEU A 33 4.17 -33.51 -1.17
C LEU A 33 4.78 -32.56 -2.27
N GLU A 34 5.83 -31.80 -1.87
CA GLU A 34 7.07 -31.19 -2.49
C GLU A 34 7.46 -31.42 -4.00
N LYS A 35 8.27 -30.63 -4.78
CA LYS A 35 9.20 -29.43 -4.75
C LYS A 35 9.72 -29.14 -6.21
N ASP A 36 10.68 -28.30 -6.70
CA ASP A 36 11.54 -27.07 -6.49
C ASP A 36 12.19 -26.80 -7.93
N GLU A 37 13.03 -25.87 -8.43
CA GLU A 37 13.83 -24.60 -8.19
C GLU A 37 14.25 -24.11 -9.64
N GLU A 38 14.86 -22.99 -10.11
CA GLU A 38 15.28 -21.59 -9.80
C GLU A 38 15.51 -20.91 -11.20
N GLY A 39 15.73 -19.58 -11.34
CA GLY A 39 16.42 -19.04 -12.53
C GLY A 39 16.59 -17.51 -12.68
N THR A 40 17.54 -16.89 -11.97
CA THR A 40 17.84 -15.42 -12.01
C THR A 40 18.20 -14.76 -13.37
N THR A 41 17.80 -13.48 -13.56
CA THR A 41 18.66 -12.38 -14.11
C THR A 41 18.02 -10.99 -13.94
N ILE A 42 18.76 -9.95 -13.49
CA ILE A 42 18.17 -8.66 -13.04
C ILE A 42 18.69 -7.39 -13.78
N GLN A 43 19.95 -7.34 -14.23
CA GLN A 43 20.64 -6.09 -14.64
C GLN A 43 20.22 -5.49 -16.01
N THR A 44 19.02 -5.77 -16.51
CA THR A 44 18.48 -5.20 -17.77
C THR A 44 17.06 -4.61 -17.65
N LYS A 45 16.53 -4.48 -16.42
CA LYS A 45 15.20 -3.87 -16.18
C LYS A 45 15.18 -2.35 -16.34
N GLU A 46 16.04 -1.63 -15.62
CA GLU A 46 15.94 -0.18 -15.40
C GLU A 46 15.82 0.63 -16.72
N ILE A 47 16.64 0.30 -17.73
CA ILE A 47 16.65 0.99 -19.03
C ILE A 47 15.43 0.60 -19.92
N LYS A 48 14.77 -0.54 -19.66
CA LYS A 48 13.54 -0.93 -20.36
C LYS A 48 12.31 -0.26 -19.78
N GLU A 49 12.24 -0.12 -18.46
CA GLU A 49 11.06 0.41 -17.76
C GLU A 49 10.72 1.84 -18.21
N GLU A 50 11.71 2.70 -18.41
CA GLU A 50 11.50 4.06 -18.95
C GLU A 50 10.94 4.06 -20.38
N ILE A 51 11.42 3.17 -21.25
CA ILE A 51 11.02 3.12 -22.66
C ILE A 51 9.61 2.52 -22.81
N GLU A 52 9.32 1.40 -22.13
CA GLU A 52 7.99 0.78 -22.14
C GLU A 52 6.91 1.73 -21.61
N ASN A 53 7.24 2.56 -20.61
CA ASN A 53 6.29 3.52 -20.04
C ASN A 53 5.76 4.50 -21.08
N ILE A 54 6.62 5.05 -21.94
CA ILE A 54 6.23 6.02 -22.97
C ILE A 54 5.38 5.34 -24.06
N GLU A 55 5.81 4.20 -24.60
CA GLU A 55 5.05 3.49 -25.66
C GLU A 55 3.67 3.03 -25.16
N SER A 56 3.58 2.57 -23.92
CA SER A 56 2.32 2.04 -23.37
C SER A 56 1.18 3.05 -23.30
N ILE A 57 1.48 4.34 -23.09
CA ILE A 57 0.47 5.40 -22.99
C ILE A 57 -0.14 5.69 -24.39
N GLU A 58 0.65 5.66 -25.46
CA GLU A 58 0.09 5.77 -26.82
C GLU A 58 -0.72 4.55 -27.24
N ILE A 59 -0.32 3.35 -26.81
CA ILE A 59 -0.98 2.09 -27.19
C ILE A 59 -2.38 1.96 -26.55
N ILE A 60 -2.54 2.37 -25.29
CA ILE A 60 -3.85 2.42 -24.59
C ILE A 60 -4.89 3.27 -25.36
N ASN A 61 -4.44 4.26 -26.13
CA ASN A 61 -5.31 5.16 -26.90
C ASN A 61 -5.64 4.66 -28.32
N LYS A 62 -5.11 3.51 -28.77
CA LYS A 62 -5.14 3.07 -30.19
C LYS A 62 -6.10 1.91 -30.51
N SER A 63 -6.74 1.28 -29.53
CA SER A 63 -7.64 0.12 -29.70
C SER A 63 -9.11 0.49 -29.97
N LEU A 64 -9.40 1.22 -31.06
CA LEU A 64 -10.76 1.64 -31.42
C LEU A 64 -11.13 1.31 -32.88
N GLU A 65 -12.04 0.35 -33.10
CA GLU A 65 -12.98 0.39 -34.23
C GLU A 65 -14.25 -0.49 -34.10
N LYS A 66 -14.56 -1.04 -32.91
CA LYS A 66 -15.80 -1.81 -32.68
C LYS A 66 -16.56 -1.34 -31.43
N ASN A 67 -17.88 -1.23 -31.55
CA ASN A 67 -18.78 -1.22 -30.40
C ASN A 67 -19.07 -2.67 -30.00
N LEU A 68 -18.82 -3.00 -28.74
CA LEU A 68 -19.19 -4.28 -28.13
C LEU A 68 -20.60 -4.16 -27.51
N SER A 69 -21.32 -5.27 -27.38
CA SER A 69 -22.49 -5.36 -26.48
C SER A 69 -22.06 -5.41 -25.01
N ASP A 70 -22.97 -5.19 -24.08
CA ASP A 70 -22.69 -5.36 -22.64
C ASP A 70 -22.23 -6.80 -22.33
N GLU A 71 -22.78 -7.81 -23.01
CA GLU A 71 -22.34 -9.21 -22.91
C GLU A 71 -20.92 -9.43 -23.43
N GLU A 72 -20.55 -8.81 -24.57
CA GLU A 72 -19.17 -8.85 -25.11
C GLU A 72 -18.18 -8.08 -24.20
N ILE A 73 -18.63 -7.04 -23.50
CA ILE A 73 -17.84 -6.30 -22.50
C ILE A 73 -17.63 -7.14 -21.24
N ASP A 74 -18.68 -7.81 -20.76
CA ASP A 74 -18.60 -8.65 -19.56
C ASP A 74 -17.74 -9.91 -19.80
N GLU A 75 -17.85 -10.57 -20.95
CA GLU A 75 -16.93 -11.65 -21.37
C GLU A 75 -15.47 -11.18 -21.39
N LEU A 76 -15.22 -9.97 -21.93
CA LEU A 76 -13.89 -9.39 -22.01
C LEU A 76 -13.31 -9.09 -20.62
N ILE A 77 -14.05 -8.38 -19.77
CA ILE A 77 -13.54 -7.98 -18.44
C ILE A 77 -13.34 -9.22 -17.56
N LEU A 78 -14.24 -10.20 -17.58
CA LEU A 78 -14.05 -11.46 -16.84
C LEU A 78 -12.82 -12.24 -17.32
N LYS A 79 -12.60 -12.34 -18.64
CA LYS A 79 -11.39 -12.97 -19.21
C LYS A 79 -10.12 -12.35 -18.65
N GLU A 80 -9.99 -11.03 -18.77
CA GLU A 80 -8.78 -10.32 -18.36
C GLU A 80 -8.57 -10.36 -16.83
N ILE A 81 -9.64 -10.34 -16.02
CA ILE A 81 -9.56 -10.59 -14.58
C ILE A 81 -8.96 -11.98 -14.30
N TYR A 82 -9.46 -13.04 -14.95
CA TYR A 82 -8.92 -14.39 -14.73
C TYR A 82 -7.45 -14.53 -15.19
N GLU A 83 -7.03 -13.90 -16.30
CA GLU A 83 -5.61 -13.92 -16.73
C GLU A 83 -4.68 -13.24 -15.72
N VAL A 84 -5.13 -12.15 -15.09
CA VAL A 84 -4.37 -11.50 -14.01
C VAL A 84 -4.33 -12.40 -12.77
N ILE A 85 -5.44 -13.04 -12.38
CA ILE A 85 -5.50 -13.99 -11.24
C ILE A 85 -4.57 -15.20 -11.47
N SER A 86 -4.54 -15.79 -12.67
CA SER A 86 -3.59 -16.84 -13.06
C SER A 86 -2.12 -16.41 -12.99
N SER A 87 -1.83 -15.11 -12.84
CA SER A 87 -0.45 -14.59 -12.73
C SER A 87 0.04 -14.44 -11.28
N TYR A 88 -0.80 -14.69 -10.26
CA TYR A 88 -0.51 -14.29 -8.86
C TYR A 88 0.69 -14.96 -8.17
N ASP A 89 1.26 -16.01 -8.74
CA ASP A 89 2.46 -16.69 -8.20
C ASP A 89 3.74 -15.88 -8.41
N ASP A 90 3.67 -14.80 -9.21
CA ASP A 90 4.78 -13.88 -9.45
C ASP A 90 4.26 -12.45 -9.55
N PHE A 91 4.63 -11.61 -8.56
CA PHE A 91 4.21 -10.21 -8.48
C PHE A 91 4.60 -9.37 -9.70
N GLU A 92 5.70 -9.69 -10.38
CA GLU A 92 6.10 -9.00 -11.61
C GLU A 92 5.24 -9.44 -12.80
N LYS A 93 4.85 -10.73 -12.87
CA LYS A 93 3.86 -11.20 -13.85
C LYS A 93 2.48 -10.54 -13.61
N VAL A 94 2.01 -10.41 -12.36
CA VAL A 94 0.76 -9.69 -12.04
C VAL A 94 0.77 -8.26 -12.59
N LYS A 95 1.85 -7.50 -12.41
CA LYS A 95 1.98 -6.15 -12.99
C LYS A 95 1.83 -6.16 -14.51
N ILE A 96 2.56 -7.05 -15.18
CA ILE A 96 2.58 -7.14 -16.65
C ILE A 96 1.19 -7.56 -17.17
N SER A 97 0.54 -8.53 -16.54
CA SER A 97 -0.81 -8.98 -16.91
C SER A 97 -1.86 -7.89 -16.65
N ALA A 98 -1.80 -7.17 -15.53
CA ALA A 98 -2.74 -6.07 -15.25
C ALA A 98 -2.56 -4.88 -16.21
N ARG A 99 -1.34 -4.62 -16.68
CA ARG A 99 -1.05 -3.65 -17.75
C ARG A 99 -1.63 -4.08 -19.09
N LYS A 100 -1.50 -5.37 -19.45
CA LYS A 100 -2.14 -5.96 -20.65
C LYS A 100 -3.66 -5.88 -20.57
N ALA A 101 -4.26 -6.23 -19.43
CA ALA A 101 -5.70 -6.14 -19.20
C ALA A 101 -6.23 -4.71 -19.45
N ALA A 102 -5.55 -3.68 -18.93
CA ALA A 102 -5.92 -2.28 -19.18
C ALA A 102 -5.84 -1.88 -20.68
N ILE A 103 -4.85 -2.40 -21.42
CA ILE A 103 -4.72 -2.21 -22.88
C ILE A 103 -5.83 -2.94 -23.65
N ASN A 104 -6.13 -4.19 -23.26
CA ASN A 104 -7.10 -5.07 -23.92
C ASN A 104 -8.55 -4.61 -23.71
N ILE A 105 -8.89 -4.16 -22.50
CA ILE A 105 -10.21 -3.56 -22.18
C ILE A 105 -10.31 -2.15 -22.78
N GLY A 106 -9.22 -1.37 -22.76
CA GLY A 106 -9.17 -0.01 -23.31
C GLY A 106 -9.94 1.03 -22.49
N THR A 107 -9.70 2.31 -22.75
CA THR A 107 -10.28 3.42 -21.96
C THR A 107 -11.79 3.56 -22.07
N LYS A 108 -12.40 2.99 -23.12
CA LYS A 108 -13.83 3.09 -23.41
C LYS A 108 -14.71 2.30 -22.45
N TYR A 109 -14.23 1.17 -21.93
CA TYR A 109 -15.00 0.26 -21.06
C TYR A 109 -14.55 0.32 -19.58
N ILE A 110 -13.68 1.28 -19.24
CA ILE A 110 -13.11 1.46 -17.91
C ILE A 110 -14.15 1.67 -16.79
N ASP A 111 -15.29 2.33 -17.10
CA ASP A 111 -16.38 2.59 -16.14
C ASP A 111 -17.16 1.32 -15.72
N TYR A 112 -16.98 0.19 -16.40
CA TYR A 112 -17.59 -1.10 -16.04
C TYR A 112 -16.81 -1.83 -14.94
N LEU A 113 -15.48 -1.61 -14.84
CA LEU A 113 -14.60 -2.28 -13.87
C LEU A 113 -15.06 -2.20 -12.40
N PRO A 114 -15.57 -1.08 -11.87
CA PRO A 114 -16.03 -0.99 -10.47
C PRO A 114 -17.19 -1.94 -10.11
N ASN A 115 -17.94 -2.45 -11.08
CA ASN A 115 -19.02 -3.40 -10.82
C ASN A 115 -18.46 -4.72 -10.24
N TYR A 116 -17.31 -5.16 -10.76
CA TYR A 116 -16.61 -6.39 -10.38
C TYR A 116 -16.02 -6.38 -8.96
N LEU A 117 -16.05 -5.24 -8.27
CA LEU A 117 -15.70 -5.15 -6.84
C LEU A 117 -16.84 -5.63 -5.92
N ASN A 118 -18.07 -5.74 -6.42
CA ASN A 118 -19.26 -6.13 -5.64
C ASN A 118 -20.00 -7.34 -6.22
N LEU A 119 -19.72 -7.71 -7.48
CA LEU A 119 -20.27 -8.91 -8.12
C LEU A 119 -19.60 -10.18 -7.56
N LYS A 120 -20.40 -11.24 -7.37
CA LYS A 120 -19.88 -12.59 -7.12
C LYS A 120 -19.28 -13.15 -8.42
N ILE A 121 -18.01 -12.87 -8.70
CA ILE A 121 -17.26 -13.59 -9.74
C ILE A 121 -17.11 -15.05 -9.30
N SER A 122 -17.48 -15.99 -10.17
CA SER A 122 -17.39 -17.43 -9.90
C SER A 122 -15.94 -17.88 -9.75
N ARG A 123 -15.62 -18.61 -8.67
CA ARG A 123 -14.34 -19.31 -8.52
C ARG A 123 -14.29 -20.50 -9.47
N LEU A 124 -13.56 -20.35 -10.59
CA LEU A 124 -13.33 -21.44 -11.56
C LEU A 124 -12.60 -22.62 -10.88
N PRO A 125 -12.75 -23.87 -11.38
CA PRO A 125 -12.09 -25.05 -10.80
C PRO A 125 -10.58 -24.89 -10.57
N VAL A 126 -9.87 -24.31 -11.56
CA VAL A 126 -8.43 -23.95 -11.53
C VAL A 126 -8.01 -23.11 -10.32
N PHE A 127 -8.95 -22.45 -9.65
CA PHE A 127 -8.71 -21.58 -8.50
C PHE A 127 -9.27 -22.14 -7.17
N ARG A 128 -9.90 -23.33 -7.16
CA ARG A 128 -10.50 -23.93 -5.94
C ARG A 128 -9.44 -24.31 -4.92
N GLU A 129 -8.39 -25.00 -5.35
CA GLU A 129 -7.27 -25.42 -4.49
C GLU A 129 -6.41 -24.25 -4.04
N LYS A 130 -6.23 -23.25 -4.92
CA LYS A 130 -5.35 -22.09 -4.68
C LYS A 130 -5.94 -21.06 -3.71
N TYR A 131 -7.26 -20.88 -3.75
CA TYR A 131 -7.98 -19.90 -2.93
C TYR A 131 -9.18 -20.58 -2.26
N THR A 132 -8.93 -21.28 -1.16
CA THR A 132 -9.90 -22.20 -0.55
C THR A 132 -11.02 -21.46 0.19
N GLU A 133 -10.73 -20.31 0.81
CA GLU A 133 -11.73 -19.49 1.51
C GLU A 133 -12.50 -18.53 0.57
N PRO A 134 -13.84 -18.39 0.72
CA PRO A 134 -14.62 -17.45 -0.10
C PRO A 134 -14.22 -15.97 0.06
N GLU A 135 -13.75 -15.56 1.23
CA GLU A 135 -13.25 -14.19 1.48
C GLU A 135 -11.86 -13.96 0.88
N GLU A 136 -11.02 -15.00 0.78
CA GLU A 136 -9.75 -14.92 0.06
C GLU A 136 -9.97 -14.72 -1.45
N TRP A 137 -10.83 -15.53 -2.06
CA TRP A 137 -11.20 -15.38 -3.47
C TRP A 137 -11.72 -13.97 -3.79
N LYS A 138 -12.61 -13.45 -2.94
CA LYS A 138 -13.12 -12.07 -3.01
C LYS A 138 -12.00 -11.02 -2.89
N LEU A 139 -11.05 -11.19 -1.95
CA LEU A 139 -9.92 -10.28 -1.77
C LEU A 139 -8.96 -10.30 -2.98
N VAL A 140 -8.77 -11.47 -3.61
CA VAL A 140 -7.98 -11.63 -4.85
C VAL A 140 -8.65 -10.91 -6.02
N VAL A 141 -9.97 -11.06 -6.18
CA VAL A 141 -10.78 -10.32 -7.17
C VAL A 141 -10.72 -8.80 -6.93
N GLU A 142 -10.98 -8.33 -5.71
CA GLU A 142 -10.88 -6.90 -5.34
C GLU A 142 -9.51 -6.32 -5.72
N ASN A 143 -8.44 -7.00 -5.35
CA ASN A 143 -7.07 -6.55 -5.60
C ASN A 143 -6.74 -6.57 -7.10
N THR A 144 -7.25 -7.57 -7.85
CA THR A 144 -7.09 -7.67 -9.31
C THR A 144 -7.75 -6.49 -10.02
N VAL A 145 -9.03 -6.24 -9.75
CA VAL A 145 -9.79 -5.15 -10.37
C VAL A 145 -9.16 -3.78 -10.05
N LEU A 146 -8.75 -3.56 -8.80
CA LEU A 146 -8.04 -2.34 -8.42
C LEU A 146 -6.66 -2.20 -9.11
N MET A 147 -5.94 -3.30 -9.34
CA MET A 147 -4.67 -3.28 -10.08
C MET A 147 -4.86 -2.99 -11.57
N ILE A 148 -5.93 -3.50 -12.19
CA ILE A 148 -6.30 -3.17 -13.57
C ILE A 148 -6.62 -1.67 -13.68
N ILE A 149 -7.48 -1.14 -12.78
CA ILE A 149 -7.82 0.29 -12.74
C ILE A 149 -6.55 1.17 -12.51
N TYR A 150 -5.61 0.76 -11.66
CA TYR A 150 -4.33 1.47 -11.46
C TYR A 150 -3.52 1.62 -12.76
N ASN A 151 -3.54 0.61 -13.63
CA ASN A 151 -2.78 0.64 -14.88
C ASN A 151 -3.34 1.61 -15.93
N TYR A 152 -4.56 2.14 -15.75
CA TYR A 152 -5.10 3.24 -16.57
C TYR A 152 -4.55 4.63 -16.22
N LYS A 153 -3.66 4.74 -15.20
CA LYS A 153 -2.97 5.98 -14.83
C LYS A 153 -3.95 7.14 -14.62
N GLU A 154 -3.84 8.24 -15.40
CA GLU A 154 -4.72 9.41 -15.28
C GLU A 154 -6.22 9.07 -15.37
N TYR A 155 -6.61 8.15 -16.26
CA TYR A 155 -8.01 7.75 -16.43
C TYR A 155 -8.53 6.90 -15.26
N GLY A 156 -7.64 6.25 -14.51
CA GLY A 156 -7.98 5.48 -13.32
C GLY A 156 -8.28 6.34 -12.08
N VAL A 157 -7.77 7.57 -12.02
CA VAL A 157 -7.86 8.44 -10.82
C VAL A 157 -9.31 8.74 -10.41
N PRO A 158 -10.22 9.22 -11.30
CA PRO A 158 -11.60 9.51 -10.90
C PRO A 158 -12.38 8.27 -10.47
N LEU A 159 -12.06 7.11 -11.04
CA LEU A 159 -12.67 5.83 -10.69
C LEU A 159 -12.21 5.34 -9.32
N LEU A 160 -10.91 5.41 -9.03
CA LEU A 160 -10.38 5.10 -7.71
C LEU A 160 -10.99 6.00 -6.63
N GLN A 161 -11.05 7.32 -6.84
CA GLN A 161 -11.75 8.26 -5.94
C GLN A 161 -13.22 7.85 -5.70
N LYS A 162 -13.98 7.58 -6.78
CA LYS A 162 -15.39 7.14 -6.78
C LYS A 162 -15.60 5.79 -6.09
N ILE A 163 -14.62 4.88 -6.11
CA ILE A 163 -14.64 3.61 -5.36
C ILE A 163 -14.39 3.86 -3.87
N GLY A 164 -13.36 4.64 -3.53
CA GLY A 164 -13.01 4.96 -2.14
C GLY A 164 -14.16 5.63 -1.39
N GLN A 165 -14.77 6.66 -1.99
CA GLN A 165 -15.94 7.37 -1.44
C GLN A 165 -17.16 6.48 -1.20
N LYS A 166 -17.30 5.37 -1.94
CA LYS A 166 -18.45 4.45 -1.83
C LYS A 166 -18.22 3.27 -0.88
N ASN A 167 -16.96 2.88 -0.64
CA ASN A 167 -16.62 1.71 0.16
C ASN A 167 -15.48 2.00 1.13
N ASN A 168 -15.85 2.29 2.38
CA ASN A 168 -14.93 2.57 3.49
C ASN A 168 -13.88 1.47 3.72
N ASN A 169 -14.21 0.20 3.43
CA ASN A 169 -13.28 -0.92 3.60
C ASN A 169 -12.18 -0.90 2.52
N LEU A 170 -12.50 -0.40 1.33
CA LEU A 170 -11.55 -0.21 0.23
C LEU A 170 -10.81 1.13 0.30
N TYR A 171 -11.28 2.10 1.09
CA TYR A 171 -10.73 3.47 1.12
C TYR A 171 -9.21 3.49 1.33
N ILE A 172 -8.66 2.66 2.23
CA ILE A 172 -7.21 2.59 2.47
C ILE A 172 -6.47 1.94 1.28
N LYS A 173 -7.00 0.85 0.69
CA LYS A 173 -6.43 0.21 -0.52
C LYS A 173 -6.37 1.22 -1.67
N VAL A 174 -7.48 1.90 -1.92
CA VAL A 174 -7.65 2.96 -2.92
C VAL A 174 -6.69 4.13 -2.67
N THR A 175 -6.63 4.64 -1.44
CA THR A 175 -5.74 5.76 -1.07
C THR A 175 -4.28 5.41 -1.30
N ASN A 176 -3.87 4.17 -1.04
CA ASN A 176 -2.51 3.72 -1.33
C ASN A 176 -2.19 3.73 -2.82
N LEU A 177 -3.13 3.28 -3.68
CA LEU A 177 -2.97 3.32 -5.13
C LEU A 177 -2.96 4.76 -5.67
N LEU A 178 -3.84 5.63 -5.16
CA LEU A 178 -3.84 7.05 -5.48
C LEU A 178 -2.53 7.74 -5.07
N CYS A 179 -2.01 7.50 -3.85
CA CYS A 179 -0.74 8.06 -3.42
C CYS A 179 0.46 7.56 -4.24
N LYS A 180 0.40 6.35 -4.80
CA LYS A 180 1.41 5.87 -5.75
C LYS A 180 1.35 6.61 -7.09
N LEU A 181 0.16 6.78 -7.68
CA LEU A 181 -0.01 7.61 -8.88
C LEU A 181 0.47 9.06 -8.64
N ALA A 182 0.12 9.65 -7.49
CA ALA A 182 0.57 10.99 -7.11
C ALA A 182 2.10 11.09 -6.95
N ASN A 183 2.79 10.01 -6.57
CA ASN A 183 4.26 9.92 -6.52
C ASN A 183 4.89 9.63 -7.91
N GLU A 184 4.16 8.99 -8.82
CA GLU A 184 4.47 8.93 -10.26
C GLU A 184 4.20 10.28 -10.98
N ASN A 185 3.87 11.35 -10.25
CA ASN A 185 3.47 12.69 -10.74
C ASN A 185 2.12 12.75 -11.50
N ILE A 186 1.30 11.71 -11.39
CA ILE A 186 0.00 11.59 -12.04
C ILE A 186 -1.07 12.23 -11.16
N LYS A 187 -1.71 13.30 -11.65
CA LYS A 187 -2.83 14.02 -10.98
C LYS A 187 -2.55 14.40 -9.51
N THR A 188 -1.29 14.65 -9.14
CA THR A 188 -0.82 14.77 -7.74
C THR A 188 -1.65 15.74 -6.89
N ASP A 189 -1.97 16.93 -7.36
CA ASP A 189 -2.78 17.90 -6.62
C ASP A 189 -4.24 17.45 -6.44
N GLU A 190 -4.89 16.98 -7.50
CA GLU A 190 -6.27 16.47 -7.50
C GLU A 190 -6.43 15.27 -6.54
N ILE A 191 -5.41 14.42 -6.46
CA ILE A 191 -5.36 13.29 -5.52
C ILE A 191 -5.21 13.78 -4.08
N ILE A 192 -4.27 14.70 -3.81
CA ILE A 192 -4.01 15.20 -2.45
C ILE A 192 -5.22 15.97 -1.92
N ASP A 193 -5.82 16.85 -2.73
CA ASP A 193 -6.97 17.65 -2.33
C ASP A 193 -8.18 16.74 -2.01
N SER A 194 -8.44 15.73 -2.85
CA SER A 194 -9.49 14.73 -2.60
C SER A 194 -9.28 13.94 -1.30
N ILE A 195 -8.04 13.60 -0.95
CA ILE A 195 -7.72 12.95 0.33
C ILE A 195 -7.91 13.94 1.49
N MET A 196 -7.50 15.21 1.34
CA MET A 196 -7.62 16.25 2.37
C MET A 196 -9.08 16.60 2.71
N GLU A 197 -9.99 16.58 1.73
CA GLU A 197 -11.43 16.76 1.95
C GLU A 197 -12.04 15.65 2.83
N ASN A 198 -11.58 14.41 2.65
CA ASN A 198 -12.21 13.23 3.24
C ASN A 198 -11.54 12.74 4.54
N ILE A 199 -10.23 12.98 4.72
CA ILE A 199 -9.44 12.45 5.85
C ILE A 199 -10.04 12.79 7.22
N MET A 200 -10.71 13.93 7.36
CA MET A 200 -11.23 14.42 8.65
C MET A 200 -12.35 13.55 9.22
N ALA A 201 -13.12 12.84 8.38
CA ALA A 201 -14.24 12.01 8.79
C ALA A 201 -13.85 10.69 9.50
N PHE A 202 -12.60 10.24 9.33
CA PHE A 202 -12.13 8.95 9.83
C PHE A 202 -11.69 8.98 11.31
N ASN A 203 -11.52 7.80 11.92
CA ASN A 203 -10.90 7.66 13.25
C ASN A 203 -9.37 7.88 13.19
N ASP A 204 -8.72 8.01 14.35
CA ASP A 204 -7.27 8.27 14.46
C ASP A 204 -6.39 7.21 13.76
N GLU A 205 -6.72 5.91 13.87
CA GLU A 205 -5.89 4.84 13.28
C GLU A 205 -6.00 4.83 11.75
N THR A 206 -7.22 4.99 11.22
CA THR A 206 -7.44 5.14 9.78
C THR A 206 -6.79 6.42 9.24
N LYS A 207 -6.82 7.52 10.00
CA LYS A 207 -6.07 8.75 9.68
C LYS A 207 -4.56 8.48 9.59
N ILE A 208 -3.99 7.77 10.55
CA ILE A 208 -2.56 7.38 10.54
C ILE A 208 -2.23 6.52 9.32
N SER A 209 -3.07 5.54 8.97
CA SER A 209 -2.90 4.74 7.74
C SER A 209 -2.91 5.60 6.47
N ILE A 210 -3.83 6.56 6.36
CA ILE A 210 -3.91 7.52 5.23
C ILE A 210 -2.65 8.39 5.16
N LEU A 211 -2.18 8.94 6.28
CA LEU A 211 -0.96 9.74 6.34
C LEU A 211 0.30 8.92 6.01
N GLY A 212 0.31 7.65 6.40
CA GLY A 212 1.33 6.68 5.98
C GLY A 212 1.36 6.51 4.46
N CYS A 213 0.20 6.31 3.83
CA CYS A 213 0.09 6.28 2.37
C CYS A 213 0.57 7.58 1.72
N MET A 214 0.17 8.76 2.24
CA MET A 214 0.59 10.07 1.72
C MET A 214 2.08 10.34 1.87
N SER A 215 2.76 9.72 2.84
CA SER A 215 4.22 9.88 3.02
C SER A 215 5.09 9.28 1.90
N GLN A 216 4.47 8.55 0.98
CA GLN A 216 5.09 8.16 -0.29
C GLN A 216 5.38 9.40 -1.16
N ILE A 217 4.50 10.40 -1.18
CA ILE A 217 4.58 11.58 -2.04
C ILE A 217 5.66 12.55 -1.53
N LYS A 218 6.83 12.54 -2.16
CA LYS A 218 8.00 13.32 -1.72
C LYS A 218 7.87 14.81 -2.03
N GLY A 219 8.39 15.65 -1.15
CA GLY A 219 8.56 17.10 -1.37
C GLY A 219 7.27 17.94 -1.48
N ASN A 220 6.10 17.33 -1.62
CA ASN A 220 4.85 18.06 -1.84
C ASN A 220 4.38 18.79 -0.58
N ASN A 221 4.32 20.13 -0.65
CA ASN A 221 3.99 20.98 0.49
C ASN A 221 2.58 20.76 1.08
N LYS A 222 1.58 20.37 0.28
CA LYS A 222 0.23 20.06 0.79
C LYS A 222 0.26 18.79 1.63
N ALA A 223 0.85 17.71 1.11
CA ALA A 223 0.98 16.44 1.82
C ALA A 223 1.82 16.60 3.11
N ILE A 224 2.97 17.27 3.02
CA ILE A 224 3.83 17.59 4.18
C ILE A 224 3.06 18.42 5.22
N GLY A 225 2.31 19.45 4.78
CA GLY A 225 1.51 20.30 5.67
C GLY A 225 0.42 19.55 6.42
N LEU A 226 -0.28 18.63 5.74
CA LEU A 226 -1.30 17.78 6.36
C LEU A 226 -0.69 16.82 7.41
N ILE A 227 0.41 16.13 7.07
CA ILE A 227 1.10 15.23 7.99
C ILE A 227 1.65 16.03 9.19
N GLN A 228 2.18 17.24 8.97
CA GLN A 228 2.63 18.12 10.04
C GLN A 228 1.48 18.60 10.94
N HIS A 229 0.30 18.90 10.40
CA HIS A 229 -0.89 19.25 11.18
C HIS A 229 -1.28 18.10 12.12
N PHE A 230 -1.35 16.87 11.63
CA PHE A 230 -1.66 15.71 12.46
C PHE A 230 -0.57 15.38 13.48
N TYR A 231 0.72 15.49 13.13
CA TYR A 231 1.82 15.36 14.09
C TYR A 231 1.65 16.37 15.24
N LYS A 232 1.41 17.66 14.94
CA LYS A 232 1.11 18.69 15.94
C LYS A 232 -0.13 18.36 16.77
N SER A 233 -1.17 17.79 16.17
CA SER A 233 -2.40 17.39 16.87
C SER A 233 -2.16 16.27 17.88
N PHE A 234 -1.42 15.21 17.51
CA PHE A 234 -1.14 14.09 18.41
C PHE A 234 -0.18 14.46 19.54
N ILE A 235 0.86 15.25 19.27
CA ILE A 235 1.81 15.66 20.30
C ILE A 235 1.18 16.64 21.31
N LYS A 236 0.29 17.54 20.87
CA LYS A 236 -0.49 18.42 21.76
C LYS A 236 -1.48 17.64 22.67
N LYS A 237 -1.93 16.45 22.25
CA LYS A 237 -2.73 15.50 23.07
C LYS A 237 -1.87 14.64 24.01
N GLY A 238 -0.55 14.67 23.89
CA GLY A 238 0.36 13.78 24.61
C GLY A 238 0.31 12.32 24.17
N ASP A 239 -0.18 12.03 22.95
CA ASP A 239 -0.28 10.68 22.40
C ASP A 239 1.06 10.27 21.77
N ALA A 240 1.93 9.63 22.56
CA ALA A 240 3.33 9.40 22.22
C ALA A 240 3.52 8.48 21.00
N ASP A 241 2.75 7.38 20.93
CA ASP A 241 2.81 6.39 19.86
C ASP A 241 2.34 6.97 18.51
N LYS A 242 1.16 7.59 18.48
CA LYS A 242 0.66 8.26 17.27
C LYS A 242 1.59 9.38 16.82
N SER A 243 2.16 10.13 17.76
CA SER A 243 3.13 11.18 17.46
C SER A 243 4.42 10.63 16.83
N LEU A 244 4.95 9.50 17.30
CA LEU A 244 6.13 8.86 16.69
C LEU A 244 5.82 8.34 15.27
N LYS A 245 4.68 7.64 15.10
CA LYS A 245 4.21 7.12 13.80
C LYS A 245 4.09 8.24 12.76
N VAL A 246 3.40 9.33 13.09
CA VAL A 246 3.18 10.45 12.17
C VAL A 246 4.45 11.29 11.97
N LEU A 247 5.34 11.38 12.97
CA LEU A 247 6.65 12.03 12.78
C LEU A 247 7.52 11.28 11.75
N LYS A 248 7.54 9.94 11.80
CA LYS A 248 8.23 9.13 10.78
C LYS A 248 7.66 9.40 9.38
N TYR A 249 6.34 9.49 9.24
CA TYR A 249 5.70 9.88 7.98
C TYR A 249 6.05 11.31 7.55
N LEU A 250 6.16 12.26 8.47
CA LEU A 250 6.55 13.64 8.17
C LEU A 250 7.98 13.72 7.64
N ILE A 251 8.92 13.04 8.29
CA ILE A 251 10.34 13.00 7.89
C ILE A 251 10.48 12.24 6.55
N ASN A 252 9.73 11.16 6.36
CA ASN A 252 9.67 10.42 5.09
C ASN A 252 9.13 11.26 3.93
N ALA A 253 8.09 12.09 4.15
CA ALA A 253 7.50 12.94 3.11
C ALA A 253 8.36 14.17 2.78
N ALA A 254 8.95 14.79 3.80
CA ALA A 254 9.72 16.03 3.68
C ALA A 254 11.22 15.82 3.37
N GLU A 255 11.70 14.57 3.48
CA GLU A 255 13.10 14.14 3.29
C GLU A 255 14.11 14.90 4.16
N ARG A 256 13.61 15.44 5.29
CA ARG A 256 14.36 16.24 6.26
C ARG A 256 13.69 16.23 7.62
N PHE A 257 14.45 16.53 8.66
CA PHE A 257 13.99 16.67 10.04
C PHE A 257 14.40 18.04 10.60
N THR A 258 13.95 18.35 11.82
CA THR A 258 14.33 19.55 12.56
C THR A 258 14.96 19.18 13.90
N GLN A 259 15.68 20.12 14.52
CA GLN A 259 16.19 19.94 15.88
C GLN A 259 15.06 19.69 16.91
N GLY A 260 13.85 20.22 16.67
CA GLY A 260 12.68 19.89 17.48
C GLY A 260 12.19 18.45 17.31
N HIS A 261 12.29 17.88 16.10
CA HIS A 261 12.01 16.46 15.87
C HIS A 261 13.02 15.58 16.61
N LEU A 262 14.32 15.93 16.57
CA LEU A 262 15.36 15.23 17.34
C LEU A 262 15.10 15.33 18.86
N GLN A 263 14.79 16.52 19.39
CA GLN A 263 14.46 16.68 20.81
C GLN A 263 13.29 15.78 21.23
N PHE A 264 12.21 15.72 20.44
CA PHE A 264 11.07 14.83 20.72
C PHE A 264 11.47 13.34 20.69
N LEU A 265 12.24 12.90 19.69
CA LEU A 265 12.73 11.53 19.59
C LEU A 265 13.64 11.17 20.78
N LYS A 266 14.49 12.10 21.23
CA LYS A 266 15.35 11.91 22.39
C LYS A 266 14.57 11.87 23.71
N ASP A 267 13.60 12.77 23.87
CA ASP A 267 12.72 12.77 25.04
C ASP A 267 11.94 11.44 25.15
N LEU A 268 11.41 10.93 24.03
CA LEU A 268 10.81 9.60 23.96
C LEU A 268 11.81 8.48 24.32
N ALA A 269 12.98 8.45 23.69
CA ALA A 269 13.98 7.40 23.88
C ALA A 269 14.43 7.26 25.35
N LEU A 270 14.61 8.41 26.04
CA LEU A 270 14.97 8.47 27.45
C LEU A 270 13.79 8.19 28.40
N GLY A 271 12.57 8.03 27.89
CA GLY A 271 11.36 7.77 28.68
C GLY A 271 10.79 9.01 29.39
N SER A 272 11.07 10.22 28.89
CA SER A 272 10.63 11.48 29.48
C SER A 272 9.11 11.61 29.48
N LYS A 273 8.49 11.50 30.66
CA LYS A 273 7.03 11.65 30.84
C LYS A 273 6.51 13.06 30.60
N THR A 274 7.37 14.06 30.50
CA THR A 274 6.99 15.45 30.20
C THR A 274 7.97 16.05 29.20
N ILE A 275 7.44 16.68 28.14
CA ILE A 275 8.22 17.33 27.09
C ILE A 275 8.00 18.84 27.09
N ASN A 276 9.01 19.60 26.66
CA ASN A 276 8.86 21.03 26.39
C ASN A 276 8.50 21.24 24.93
N LEU A 277 7.25 21.64 24.68
CA LEU A 277 6.68 21.74 23.35
C LEU A 277 7.26 22.92 22.55
N GLU A 278 7.74 23.99 23.22
CA GLU A 278 8.41 25.13 22.57
C GLU A 278 9.73 24.75 21.90
N LYS A 279 10.40 23.69 22.40
CA LYS A 279 11.60 23.14 21.76
C LYS A 279 11.29 22.31 20.51
N ILE A 280 10.05 21.84 20.37
CA ILE A 280 9.66 20.81 19.40
C ILE A 280 8.85 21.42 18.24
N THR A 281 7.99 22.40 18.53
CA THR A 281 7.19 23.12 17.54
C THR A 281 6.98 24.57 17.95
N VAL A 282 6.76 25.45 16.96
CA VAL A 282 6.12 26.75 17.19
C VAL A 282 4.75 26.53 17.86
N LEU A 283 4.46 27.32 18.89
CA LEU A 283 3.20 27.37 19.62
C LEU A 283 2.34 28.56 19.17
N GLU A 284 1.03 28.42 19.33
CA GLU A 284 0.07 29.52 19.25
C GLU A 284 -0.15 30.17 20.63
N GLU A 285 -0.83 31.32 20.69
CA GLU A 285 -1.08 32.01 21.97
C GLU A 285 -1.97 31.16 22.90
N ASN A 286 -1.59 31.08 24.17
CA ASN A 286 -2.22 30.28 25.24
C ASN A 286 -2.00 28.76 25.16
N GLU A 287 -1.13 28.25 24.27
CA GLU A 287 -0.84 26.82 24.24
C GLU A 287 0.06 26.34 25.39
N PRO A 288 -0.15 25.11 25.91
CA PRO A 288 0.64 24.56 27.01
C PRO A 288 2.09 24.25 26.58
N LYS A 289 3.04 24.99 27.18
CA LYS A 289 4.50 24.82 26.97
C LYS A 289 5.04 23.45 27.39
N LEU A 290 4.38 22.80 28.35
CA LEU A 290 4.74 21.47 28.86
C LEU A 290 3.57 20.51 28.60
N ILE A 291 3.87 19.38 27.96
CA ILE A 291 2.91 18.29 27.73
C ILE A 291 3.36 17.04 28.49
N THR A 292 2.45 16.40 29.22
CA THR A 292 2.65 15.04 29.75
C THR A 292 2.40 14.03 28.64
N LEU A 293 3.36 13.13 28.41
CA LEU A 293 3.25 12.05 27.44
C LEU A 293 2.63 10.80 28.06
N ASN A 294 1.68 10.22 27.36
CA ASN A 294 0.96 9.00 27.73
C ASN A 294 1.52 7.78 26.96
N ASN A 295 1.28 6.58 27.49
CA ASN A 295 1.53 5.30 26.81
C ASN A 295 2.99 5.03 26.37
N ILE A 296 3.99 5.65 27.00
CA ILE A 296 5.40 5.29 26.78
C ILE A 296 5.68 3.89 27.35
N ASN A 297 5.86 2.91 26.47
CA ASN A 297 6.38 1.58 26.78
C ASN A 297 7.84 1.42 26.29
N GLU A 298 8.46 0.27 26.54
CA GLU A 298 9.87 0.06 26.16
C GLU A 298 10.03 -0.03 24.63
N ASP A 299 9.09 -0.65 23.91
CA ASP A 299 9.13 -0.73 22.44
C ASP A 299 9.16 0.66 21.79
N LEU A 300 8.37 1.61 22.30
CA LEU A 300 8.34 2.98 21.83
C LEU A 300 9.63 3.74 22.14
N LYS A 301 10.24 3.52 23.31
CA LYS A 301 11.56 4.07 23.67
C LYS A 301 12.64 3.56 22.71
N VAL A 302 12.66 2.26 22.47
CA VAL A 302 13.58 1.57 21.55
C VAL A 302 13.41 2.07 20.11
N ASP A 303 12.17 2.18 19.65
CA ASP A 303 11.86 2.62 18.29
C ASP A 303 12.18 4.11 18.09
N ALA A 304 11.96 4.96 19.09
CA ALA A 304 12.40 6.35 19.09
C ALA A 304 13.94 6.49 19.11
N ALA A 305 14.65 5.69 19.91
CA ALA A 305 16.11 5.68 19.95
C ALA A 305 16.74 5.25 18.60
N ILE A 306 16.21 4.18 18.00
CA ILE A 306 16.58 3.74 16.64
C ILE A 306 16.29 4.84 15.61
N THR A 307 15.13 5.48 15.70
CA THR A 307 14.74 6.56 14.77
C THR A 307 15.62 7.79 14.92
N TYR A 308 16.03 8.15 16.15
CA TYR A 308 17.00 9.23 16.38
C TYR A 308 18.34 8.89 15.71
N TYR A 309 18.92 7.72 16.02
CA TYR A 309 20.25 7.31 15.52
C TYR A 309 20.35 7.32 13.99
N MET A 310 19.28 6.92 13.31
CA MET A 310 19.20 6.89 11.84
C MET A 310 19.09 8.29 11.20
N LEU A 311 18.97 9.35 11.99
CA LEU A 311 18.90 10.75 11.57
C LEU A 311 20.10 11.56 12.07
N ASP A 312 20.54 11.29 13.31
CA ASP A 312 21.73 11.88 13.94
C ASP A 312 22.38 10.83 14.86
N ASN A 313 23.58 10.38 14.51
CA ASN A 313 24.35 9.40 15.29
C ASN A 313 25.40 10.04 16.22
N SER A 314 25.36 11.37 16.42
CA SER A 314 26.32 12.10 17.27
C SER A 314 25.94 12.14 18.76
N ASP A 315 24.68 11.86 19.11
CA ASP A 315 24.20 11.93 20.49
C ASP A 315 24.67 10.74 21.34
N LYS A 316 25.55 11.04 22.31
CA LYS A 316 26.16 10.03 23.17
C LYS A 316 25.17 9.30 24.07
N GLU A 317 24.06 9.92 24.47
CA GLU A 317 23.10 9.28 25.36
C GLU A 317 22.28 8.25 24.60
N ILE A 318 21.78 8.61 23.41
CA ILE A 318 21.10 7.68 22.49
C ILE A 318 22.02 6.53 22.08
N ASN A 319 23.26 6.83 21.71
CA ASN A 319 24.24 5.80 21.34
C ASN A 319 24.49 4.82 22.49
N ASN A 320 24.66 5.32 23.71
CA ASN A 320 24.85 4.48 24.90
C ASN A 320 23.61 3.61 25.19
N THR A 321 22.39 4.13 25.03
CA THR A 321 21.16 3.34 25.14
C THR A 321 21.12 2.21 24.12
N LEU A 322 21.48 2.47 22.86
CA LEU A 322 21.49 1.45 21.81
C LEU A 322 22.60 0.41 22.01
N TYR A 323 23.82 0.80 22.40
CA TYR A 323 24.88 -0.15 22.75
C TYR A 323 24.50 -1.03 23.95
N TYR A 324 23.87 -0.46 24.98
CA TYR A 324 23.38 -1.23 26.12
C TYR A 324 22.30 -2.26 25.71
N LEU A 325 21.33 -1.85 24.87
CA LEU A 325 20.31 -2.76 24.36
C LEU A 325 20.90 -3.84 23.44
N ARG A 326 21.90 -3.52 22.61
CA ARG A 326 22.64 -4.46 21.76
C ARG A 326 23.32 -5.57 22.58
N ASP A 327 23.91 -5.22 23.72
CA ASP A 327 24.75 -6.13 24.50
C ASP A 327 23.97 -6.86 25.61
N TYR A 328 22.93 -6.25 26.17
CA TYR A 328 22.25 -6.73 27.38
C TYR A 328 20.74 -6.97 27.24
N SER A 329 20.08 -6.62 26.13
CA SER A 329 18.68 -7.00 25.92
C SER A 329 18.54 -8.53 25.88
N LEU A 330 17.48 -9.08 26.48
CA LEU A 330 17.18 -10.51 26.40
C LEU A 330 16.62 -10.90 25.02
N ASP A 331 15.93 -10.00 24.32
CA ASP A 331 15.40 -10.27 22.98
C ASP A 331 16.52 -10.32 21.93
N LYS A 332 16.67 -11.49 21.30
CA LYS A 332 17.60 -11.74 20.21
C LYS A 332 17.26 -10.92 18.96
N SER A 333 15.97 -10.75 18.64
CA SER A 333 15.51 -9.99 17.48
C SER A 333 15.94 -8.52 17.59
N LEU A 334 15.72 -7.90 18.75
CA LEU A 334 16.18 -6.54 19.04
C LEU A 334 17.70 -6.42 18.99
N ARG A 335 18.46 -7.35 19.58
CA ARG A 335 19.94 -7.34 19.49
C ARG A 335 20.40 -7.41 18.02
N GLU A 336 19.80 -8.25 17.19
CA GLU A 336 20.13 -8.35 15.76
C GLU A 336 19.71 -7.11 14.96
N LYS A 337 18.53 -6.53 15.24
CA LYS A 337 18.05 -5.28 14.63
C LYS A 337 19.02 -4.14 14.92
N ILE A 338 19.45 -3.96 16.17
CA ILE A 338 20.38 -2.92 16.57
C ILE A 338 21.79 -3.18 15.99
N ASN A 339 22.28 -4.42 15.98
CA ASN A 339 23.57 -4.76 15.35
C ASN A 339 23.62 -4.38 13.86
N LYS A 340 22.53 -4.58 13.11
CA LYS A 340 22.42 -4.20 11.68
C LYS A 340 22.38 -2.68 11.43
N ILE A 341 22.16 -1.88 12.49
CA ILE A 341 22.14 -0.41 12.44
C ILE A 341 23.50 0.15 12.84
N LEU A 342 24.10 -0.36 13.92
CA LEU A 342 25.37 0.12 14.48
C LEU A 342 26.64 -0.38 13.74
N THR A 343 26.48 -1.10 12.63
CA THR A 343 27.57 -1.60 11.76
C THR A 343 27.54 -1.04 10.34
N LYS A 344 26.72 0.02 10.12
CA LYS A 344 26.76 0.90 8.95
C LYS A 344 27.52 2.19 9.27
#